data_AF-A0A2G6MVY4-F1
#
_entry.id   AF-A0A2G6MVY4-F1
#
_cell.length_a   1.000
_cell.length_b   1.000
_cell.length_c   1.000
_cell.angle_alpha   90.00
_cell.angle_beta   90.00
_cell.angle_gamma   90.00
#
_symmetry.space_group_name_H-M   'P 1'
#
loop_
_entity.id
_entity.type
_entity.pdbx_description
1 polymer ?
#
loop_
_entity_poly.entity_id
_entity_poly.type
_entity_poly.pdbx_seq_one_letter_code
_entity_poly.pdbx_strand_id
1 'polypeptide(L)'
;MIAYPEIDPVILSIGPLAVRWYGLMYVIGFIAAYTLVAYQAKRFGWLQLRDHLDNLNMSLILGVILGGRLGYVLFYNLQYYLSHPVEIFSIWQGGMSFHGGCIGA
;
A
#
# COMPACT_ATOMS: atom_id res chain seq x y z
N MET A 1 -28.59 16.13 13.08
CA MET A 1 -27.58 15.42 12.27
C MET A 1 -26.31 16.25 12.28
N ILE A 2 -25.16 15.65 12.57
CA ILE A 2 -23.87 16.37 12.51
C ILE A 2 -23.43 16.35 11.04
N ALA A 3 -23.10 17.52 10.49
CA ALA A 3 -22.59 17.63 9.12
C ALA A 3 -21.20 16.99 9.01
N TYR A 4 -20.92 16.36 7.87
CA TYR A 4 -19.59 15.79 7.62
C TYR A 4 -18.57 16.94 7.49
N PRO A 5 -17.39 16.86 8.15
CA PRO A 5 -16.36 17.88 8.03
C PRO A 5 -15.84 18.03 6.59
N GLU A 6 -15.68 19.27 6.13
CA GLU A 6 -15.05 19.57 4.84
C GLU A 6 -13.53 19.55 4.99
N ILE A 7 -12.94 18.35 4.85
CA ILE A 7 -11.49 18.16 4.88
C ILE A 7 -11.02 17.92 3.44
N ASP A 8 -10.09 18.75 2.95
CA ASP A 8 -9.44 18.53 1.66
C ASP A 8 -8.70 17.18 1.68
N PRO A 9 -9.02 16.22 0.79
CA PRO A 9 -8.35 14.93 0.75
C PRO A 9 -6.88 15.02 0.32
N VAL A 10 -6.44 16.13 -0.28
CA VAL A 10 -5.07 16.36 -0.76
C VAL A 10 -4.29 17.16 0.28
N ILE A 11 -3.14 16.62 0.70
CA ILE A 11 -2.20 17.29 1.60
C ILE A 11 -1.40 18.35 0.84
N LEU A 12 -0.84 17.93 -0.29
CA LEU A 12 0.00 18.76 -1.15
C LEU A 12 -0.11 18.26 -2.58
N SER A 13 -0.01 19.18 -3.54
CA SER A 13 0.09 18.87 -4.97
C SER A 13 1.38 19.45 -5.56
N ILE A 14 2.13 18.62 -6.28
CA ILE A 14 3.29 19.04 -7.07
C ILE A 14 3.00 18.64 -8.52
N GLY A 15 2.50 19.59 -9.30
CA GLY A 15 2.02 19.33 -10.66
C GLY A 15 0.92 18.26 -10.68
N PRO A 16 1.04 17.17 -11.48
CA PRO A 16 0.03 16.12 -11.53
C PRO A 16 0.07 15.17 -10.32
N LEU A 17 1.09 15.25 -9.46
CA LEU A 17 1.24 14.38 -8.31
C LEU A 17 0.53 14.99 -7.09
N ALA A 18 -0.56 14.35 -6.66
CA ALA A 18 -1.30 14.73 -5.45
C ALA A 18 -1.03 13.74 -4.32
N VAL A 19 -0.45 14.22 -3.21
CA VAL A 19 -0.28 13.44 -1.99
C VAL A 19 -1.56 13.54 -1.19
N ARG A 20 -2.19 12.40 -0.87
CA ARG A 20 -3.49 12.34 -0.20
C ARG A 20 -3.37 11.85 1.24
N TRP A 21 -4.28 12.30 2.10
CA TRP A 21 -4.31 11.91 3.52
C TRP A 21 -4.36 10.40 3.72
N TYR A 22 -5.21 9.70 2.98
CA TYR A 22 -5.31 8.23 3.13
C TYR A 22 -3.98 7.52 2.81
N GLY A 23 -3.23 8.02 1.82
CA GLY A 23 -1.93 7.46 1.44
C GLY A 23 -0.90 7.65 2.55
N LEU A 24 -0.88 8.85 3.16
CA LEU A 24 -0.05 9.11 4.33
C LEU A 24 -0.43 8.20 5.51
N MET A 25 -1.72 7.99 5.75
CA MET A 25 -2.19 7.09 6.81
C MET A 25 -1.74 5.64 6.58
N TYR A 26 -1.66 5.15 5.34
CA TYR A 26 -1.07 3.84 5.05
C TYR A 26 0.40 3.78 5.44
N VAL A 27 1.20 4.78 5.05
CA VAL A 27 2.62 4.84 5.41
C VAL A 27 2.82 4.86 6.92
N ILE A 28 2.05 5.69 7.63
CA ILE A 28 2.08 5.75 9.10
C ILE A 28 1.69 4.39 9.69
N GLY A 29 0.68 3.70 9.14
CA GLY A 29 0.27 2.37 9.57
C GLY A 29 1.40 1.34 9.46
N PHE A 30 2.11 1.30 8.33
CA PHE A 30 3.26 0.40 8.16
C PHE A 30 4.41 0.71 9.12
N ILE A 31 4.73 2.00 9.32
CA ILE A 31 5.77 2.42 10.27
C ILE A 31 5.36 2.05 11.71
N ALA A 32 4.10 2.29 12.08
CA ALA A 32 3.57 1.95 13.41
C ALA A 32 3.62 0.44 13.66
N ALA A 33 3.21 -0.37 12.68
CA ALA A 33 3.27 -1.83 12.79
C ALA A 33 4.72 -2.32 12.94
N TYR A 34 5.62 -1.85 12.07
CA TYR A 34 7.04 -2.19 12.13
C TYR A 34 7.67 -1.82 13.48
N THR A 35 7.47 -0.58 13.94
CA THR A 35 8.05 -0.09 15.20
C THR A 35 7.51 -0.85 16.41
N LEU A 36 6.22 -1.18 16.42
CA LEU A 36 5.60 -1.99 17.47
C LEU A 36 6.18 -3.41 17.52
N VAL A 37 6.34 -4.07 16.37
CA VAL A 37 6.92 -5.43 16.33
C VAL A 37 8.41 -5.40 16.69
N ALA A 38 9.17 -4.43 16.20
CA ALA A 38 10.57 -4.25 16.56
C ALA A 38 10.76 -4.00 18.07
N TYR A 39 9.89 -3.19 18.67
CA TYR A 39 9.88 -2.96 20.12
C TYR A 39 9.61 -4.25 20.89
N GLN A 40 8.63 -5.04 20.48
CA GLN A 40 8.32 -6.32 21.11
C GLN A 40 9.47 -7.32 20.96
N ALA A 41 10.05 -7.45 19.76
CA ALA A 41 11.19 -8.32 19.51
C ALA A 41 12.37 -7.98 20.45
N LYS A 42 12.66 -6.69 20.64
CA LYS A 42 13.68 -6.25 21.61
C LYS A 42 13.28 -6.60 23.06
N ARG A 43 12.03 -6.38 23.45
CA ARG A 43 11.53 -6.65 24.80
C ARG A 43 11.61 -8.14 25.18
N PHE A 44 11.36 -9.03 24.22
CA PHE A 44 11.40 -10.49 24.44
C PHE A 44 12.77 -11.13 24.13
N GLY A 45 13.78 -10.33 23.78
CA GLY A 45 15.14 -10.84 23.50
C GLY A 45 15.31 -11.50 22.13
N TRP A 46 14.38 -11.28 21.20
CA TRP A 46 14.39 -11.86 19.84
C TRP A 46 15.18 -11.00 18.84
N LEU A 47 16.39 -10.59 19.20
CA LEU A 47 17.18 -9.67 18.39
C LEU A 47 17.56 -10.26 17.02
N GLN A 48 17.70 -11.59 16.91
CA GLN A 48 17.96 -12.26 15.63
C GLN A 48 16.83 -12.10 14.58
N LEU A 49 15.62 -11.74 15.00
CA LEU A 49 14.48 -11.57 14.08
C LEU A 49 14.47 -10.21 13.39
N ARG A 50 15.37 -9.28 13.77
CA ARG A 50 15.34 -7.91 13.24
C ARG A 50 15.53 -7.86 11.73
N ASP A 51 16.51 -8.55 11.20
CA ASP A 51 16.76 -8.58 9.74
C ASP A 51 15.61 -9.24 8.98
N HIS A 52 14.95 -10.21 9.61
CA HIS A 52 13.77 -10.88 9.05
C HIS A 52 12.55 -9.97 9.05
N LEU A 53 12.42 -9.11 10.06
CA LEU A 53 11.34 -8.13 10.16
C LEU A 53 11.42 -7.10 9.02
N ASP A 54 12.61 -6.58 8.74
CA ASP A 54 12.84 -5.60 7.68
C ASP A 54 12.45 -6.19 6.32
N ASN A 55 12.96 -7.40 6.05
CA ASN A 55 12.64 -8.14 4.83
C ASN A 55 11.15 -8.46 4.71
N LEU A 56 10.51 -8.88 5.80
CA LEU A 56 9.08 -9.20 5.83
C LEU A 56 8.25 -7.96 5.57
N ASN A 57 8.48 -6.86 6.28
CA ASN A 57 7.72 -5.63 6.11
C ASN A 57 7.85 -5.07 4.69
N MET A 58 9.04 -5.11 4.10
CA MET A 58 9.24 -4.70 2.71
C MET A 58 8.53 -5.65 1.73
N SER A 59 8.60 -6.96 1.96
CA SER A 59 7.91 -7.95 1.14
C SER A 59 6.40 -7.78 1.20
N LEU A 60 5.83 -7.47 2.37
CA LEU A 60 4.40 -7.20 2.55
C LEU A 60 3.97 -5.93 1.80
N ILE A 61 4.71 -4.84 1.91
CA ILE A 61 4.40 -3.59 1.19
C ILE A 61 4.41 -3.83 -0.33
N LEU A 62 5.44 -4.50 -0.84
CA LEU A 62 5.53 -4.85 -2.25
C LEU A 62 4.42 -5.81 -2.67
N GLY A 63 4.11 -6.81 -1.84
CA GLY A 63 3.05 -7.79 -2.06
C GLY A 63 1.67 -7.14 -2.19
N VAL A 64 1.33 -6.20 -1.30
CA VAL A 64 0.08 -5.44 -1.37
C VAL A 64 0.00 -4.61 -2.65
N ILE A 65 1.08 -3.93 -3.04
CA ILE A 65 1.10 -3.07 -4.23
C ILE A 65 1.00 -3.91 -5.51
N LEU A 66 1.84 -4.94 -5.64
CA LEU A 66 1.88 -5.80 -6.82
C LEU A 66 0.62 -6.66 -6.92
N GLY A 67 0.22 -7.31 -5.84
CA GLY A 67 -1.00 -8.11 -5.77
C GLY A 67 -2.24 -7.25 -6.02
N GLY A 68 -2.31 -6.06 -5.43
CA GLY A 68 -3.42 -5.14 -5.66
C GLY A 68 -3.51 -4.71 -7.13
N ARG A 69 -2.38 -4.40 -7.77
CA ARG A 69 -2.36 -4.00 -9.17
C ARG A 69 -2.71 -5.16 -10.10
N LEU A 70 -2.07 -6.31 -9.93
CA LEU A 70 -2.32 -7.50 -10.74
C LEU A 70 -3.74 -8.01 -10.55
N GLY A 71 -4.25 -8.03 -9.32
CA GLY A 71 -5.64 -8.38 -9.05
C GLY A 71 -6.62 -7.42 -9.71
N TYR A 72 -6.30 -6.12 -9.79
CA TYR A 72 -7.13 -5.17 -10.55
C TYR A 72 -7.15 -5.51 -12.04
N VAL A 73 -5.96 -5.69 -12.62
CA VAL A 73 -5.77 -6.02 -14.03
C VAL A 73 -6.50 -7.31 -14.39
N LEU A 74 -6.29 -8.39 -13.64
CA LEU A 74 -6.83 -9.70 -13.94
C LEU A 74 -8.34 -9.81 -13.70
N PHE A 75 -8.85 -9.24 -12.61
CA PHE A 75 -10.24 -9.46 -12.20
C PHE A 75 -11.21 -8.40 -12.72
N TYR A 76 -10.74 -7.18 -13.01
CA TYR A 76 -11.63 -6.06 -13.32
C TYR A 76 -11.46 -5.50 -14.73
N ASN A 77 -10.27 -5.58 -15.35
CA ASN A 77 -10.04 -4.91 -16.64
C ASN A 77 -9.05 -5.63 -17.56
N LEU A 78 -9.09 -6.96 -17.58
CA LEU A 78 -8.11 -7.80 -18.28
C LEU A 78 -8.03 -7.47 -19.78
N GLN A 79 -9.17 -7.33 -20.45
CA GLN A 79 -9.22 -7.09 -21.89
C GLN A 79 -8.52 -5.79 -22.31
N TYR A 80 -8.59 -4.74 -21.48
CA TYR A 80 -7.90 -3.48 -21.73
C TYR A 80 -6.39 -3.63 -21.62
N TYR A 81 -5.91 -4.31 -20.58
CA TYR A 81 -4.47 -4.45 -20.35
C TYR A 81 -3.82 -5.46 -21.30
N LEU A 82 -4.59 -6.36 -21.92
CA LEU A 82 -4.09 -7.20 -23.02
C LEU A 82 -3.76 -6.36 -24.27
N SER A 83 -4.52 -5.29 -24.54
CA SER A 83 -4.21 -4.35 -25.63
C SER A 83 -3.21 -3.27 -25.23
N HIS A 84 -3.09 -2.95 -23.93
CA HIS A 84 -2.20 -1.93 -23.40
C HIS A 84 -1.30 -2.47 -22.26
N PRO A 85 -0.40 -3.43 -22.53
CA PRO A 85 0.35 -4.14 -21.49
C PRO A 85 1.27 -3.23 -20.68
N VAL A 86 1.79 -2.14 -21.27
CA VAL A 86 2.65 -1.17 -20.57
C VAL A 86 1.89 -0.42 -19.48
N GLU A 87 0.58 -0.24 -19.64
CA GLU A 87 -0.24 0.50 -18.66
C GLU A 87 -0.48 -0.28 -17.37
N ILE A 88 -0.13 -1.57 -17.33
CA ILE A 88 -0.12 -2.35 -16.09
C ILE A 88 0.74 -1.67 -15.02
N PHE A 89 1.81 -0.96 -15.41
CA PHE A 89 2.70 -0.25 -14.48
C PHE A 89 2.20 1.14 -14.06
N SER A 90 1.15 1.65 -14.71
CA SER A 90 0.59 2.98 -14.48
C SER A 90 -0.27 3.07 -13.21
N ILE A 91 0.31 2.74 -12.05
CA ILE A 91 -0.38 2.70 -10.75
C ILE A 91 -0.96 4.05 -10.29
N TRP A 92 -0.43 5.16 -10.82
CA TRP A 92 -0.90 6.52 -10.52
C TRP A 92 -2.27 6.85 -11.14
N GLN A 93 -2.71 6.09 -12.14
CA GLN A 93 -4.06 6.21 -12.70
C GLN A 93 -5.13 5.55 -11.81
N GLY A 94 -4.74 5.01 -10.65
CA GLY A 94 -5.60 4.21 -9.79
C GLY A 94 -5.76 2.78 -10.32
N GLY A 95 -6.80 2.09 -9.86
CA GLY A 95 -7.05 0.69 -10.21
C GLY A 95 -6.20 -0.27 -9.37
N MET A 96 -6.64 -0.47 -8.13
CA MET A 96 -6.07 -1.41 -7.17
C MET A 96 -7.19 -2.32 -6.63
N SER A 97 -6.93 -3.61 -6.55
CA SER A 97 -7.83 -4.61 -6.01
C SER A 97 -7.52 -4.85 -4.54
N PHE A 98 -8.52 -4.72 -3.67
CA PHE A 98 -8.38 -5.11 -2.27
C PHE A 98 -8.04 -6.60 -2.12
N HIS A 99 -8.76 -7.47 -2.83
CA HIS A 99 -8.54 -8.93 -2.80
C HIS A 99 -7.15 -9.30 -3.32
N GLY A 100 -6.70 -8.65 -4.39
CA GLY A 100 -5.37 -8.85 -4.94
C GLY A 100 -4.28 -8.45 -3.94
N GLY A 101 -4.47 -7.31 -3.25
CA GLY A 101 -3.54 -6.85 -2.22
C GLY A 101 -3.50 -7.80 -1.02
N CYS A 102 -4.65 -8.33 -0.61
CA CYS A 102 -4.76 -9.31 0.48
C CYS A 102 -4.08 -10.65 0.12
N ILE A 103 -4.22 -11.13 -1.12
CA ILE A 103 -3.56 -12.36 -1.58
C ILE A 103 -2.04 -12.17 -1.71
N GLY A 104 -1.61 -10.97 -2.08
CA GLY A 104 -0.19 -10.65 -2.27
C GLY A 104 0.59 -10.43 -0.97
N ALA A 105 -0.11 -10.12 0.13
CA ALA A 105 0.46 -9.92 1.47
C ALA A 105 0.53 -11.24 2.25
#